data_AF-A0AAW2E2A1-F1
#
_entry.id   AF-A0AAW2E2A1-F1
#
_cell.length_a   1.000
_cell.length_b   1.000
_cell.length_c   1.000
_cell.angle_alpha   90.00
_cell.angle_beta   90.00
_cell.angle_gamma   90.00
#
_symmetry.space_group_name_H-M   'P 1'
#
loop_
_entity.id
_entity.type
_entity.pdbx_description
1 polymer ?
#
loop_
_entity_poly.entity_id
_entity_poly.type
_entity_poly.pdbx_seq_one_letter_code
_entity_poly.pdbx_strand_id
1 'polypeptide(L)'
;MKEEERRRIAAVDAFNVAEKKIHKLTTNINEVDKDKKSVEAALQGVERQAKSQRKQLRQAKDQLSTAKEQIASLKKMFEEPKKANNQAEQEGYDVVLKIAQNRIALQTPLDVGVAKTEKTLRAEVSEVCKTYCLQVWNEALNQVGVEASSALRRVEKVYYPPAICASSFLSSSGPQATTVSK
;
A
#
# COMPACT_ATOMS: atom_id res chain seq x y z
N MET A 1 -92.54 66.03 49.31
CA MET A 1 -92.46 64.57 49.52
C MET A 1 -92.18 63.76 48.24
N LYS A 2 -92.93 63.92 47.14
CA LYS A 2 -92.78 63.06 45.94
C LYS A 2 -91.42 63.09 45.22
N GLU A 3 -90.73 64.23 45.21
CA GLU A 3 -89.43 64.37 44.52
C GLU A 3 -88.29 63.63 45.24
N GLU A 4 -88.33 63.67 46.57
CA GLU A 4 -87.36 62.98 47.43
C GLU A 4 -87.47 61.46 47.31
N GLU A 5 -88.70 60.93 47.25
CA GLU A 5 -88.98 59.52 46.99
C GLU A 5 -88.35 59.05 45.67
N ARG A 6 -88.53 59.83 44.60
CA ARG A 6 -87.96 59.52 43.27
C ARG A 6 -86.44 59.49 43.28
N ARG A 7 -85.81 60.41 44.00
CA ARG A 7 -84.34 60.42 44.16
C ARG A 7 -83.83 59.20 44.91
N ARG A 8 -84.54 58.76 45.95
CA ARG A 8 -84.18 57.54 46.69
C ARG A 8 -84.27 56.29 45.83
N ILE A 9 -85.34 56.16 45.04
CA ILE A 9 -85.50 55.04 44.09
C ILE A 9 -84.34 55.04 43.08
N ALA A 10 -84.04 56.18 42.45
CA ALA A 10 -82.94 56.29 41.50
C ALA A 10 -81.57 55.97 42.12
N ALA A 11 -81.34 56.38 43.37
CA ALA A 11 -80.12 56.08 44.10
C ALA A 11 -79.97 54.57 44.39
N VAL A 12 -81.07 53.90 44.79
CA VAL A 12 -81.09 52.45 45.02
C VAL A 12 -80.84 51.68 43.72
N ASP A 13 -81.44 52.09 42.60
CA ASP A 13 -81.20 51.46 41.30
C ASP A 13 -79.74 51.62 40.85
N ALA A 14 -79.17 52.81 41.02
CA ALA A 14 -77.76 53.05 40.73
C ALA A 14 -76.84 52.19 41.61
N PHE A 15 -77.19 52.02 42.89
CA PHE A 15 -76.47 51.15 43.82
C PHE A 15 -76.51 49.69 43.37
N ASN A 16 -77.71 49.16 43.03
CA ASN A 16 -77.88 47.79 42.54
C ASN A 16 -77.08 47.53 41.24
N VAL A 17 -77.00 48.53 40.35
CA VAL A 17 -76.17 48.46 39.13
C VAL A 17 -74.68 48.42 39.49
N ALA A 18 -74.24 49.23 40.45
CA ALA A 18 -72.85 49.24 40.91
C ALA A 18 -72.48 47.91 41.59
N GLU A 19 -73.35 47.36 42.42
CA GLU A 19 -73.15 46.08 43.11
C GLU A 19 -72.96 44.92 42.11
N LYS A 20 -73.82 44.83 41.09
CA LYS A 20 -73.67 43.83 40.01
C LYS A 20 -72.35 43.98 39.26
N LYS A 21 -71.90 45.22 39.01
CA LYS A 21 -70.61 45.49 38.37
C LYS A 21 -69.44 45.07 39.26
N ILE A 22 -69.49 45.37 40.56
CA ILE A 22 -68.48 44.95 41.53
C ILE A 22 -68.37 43.43 41.55
N HIS A 23 -69.49 42.72 41.64
CA HIS A 23 -69.49 41.26 41.65
C HIS A 23 -68.88 40.68 40.37
N LYS A 24 -69.22 41.24 39.20
CA LYS A 24 -68.63 40.82 37.92
C LYS A 24 -67.12 41.06 37.89
N LEU A 25 -66.66 42.23 38.36
CA LEU A 25 -65.24 42.55 38.44
C LEU A 25 -64.49 41.61 39.39
N THR A 26 -65.06 41.26 40.55
CA THR A 26 -64.46 40.30 41.48
C THR A 26 -64.29 38.92 40.85
N THR A 27 -65.30 38.43 40.11
CA THR A 27 -65.19 37.15 39.40
C THR A 27 -64.10 37.18 38.33
N ASN A 28 -64.06 38.24 37.51
CA ASN A 28 -63.04 38.41 36.49
C ASN A 28 -61.61 38.48 37.09
N ILE A 29 -61.44 39.20 38.21
CA ILE A 29 -60.15 39.30 38.90
C ILE A 29 -59.68 37.91 39.36
N ASN A 30 -60.57 37.09 39.90
CA ASN A 30 -60.24 35.74 40.36
C ASN A 30 -59.86 34.79 39.21
N GLU A 31 -60.50 34.94 38.03
CA GLU A 31 -60.15 34.19 36.84
C GLU A 31 -58.76 34.58 36.31
N VAL A 32 -58.50 35.88 36.18
CA VAL A 32 -57.18 36.39 35.76
C VAL A 32 -56.08 35.99 36.74
N ASP A 33 -56.34 35.95 38.05
CA ASP A 33 -55.36 35.49 39.05
C ASP A 33 -55.03 33.99 38.90
N LYS A 34 -56.02 33.15 38.59
CA LYS A 34 -55.80 31.73 38.29
C LYS A 34 -54.97 31.55 37.02
N ASP A 35 -55.31 32.27 35.96
CA ASP A 35 -54.59 32.22 34.69
C ASP A 35 -53.14 32.69 34.87
N LYS A 36 -52.92 33.77 35.62
CA LYS A 36 -51.58 34.26 35.97
C LYS A 36 -50.75 33.18 36.65
N LYS A 37 -51.31 32.49 37.66
CA LYS A 37 -50.63 31.40 38.36
C LYS A 37 -50.29 30.23 37.44
N SER A 38 -51.20 29.89 36.52
CA SER A 38 -50.97 28.85 35.50
C SER A 38 -49.82 29.23 34.56
N VAL A 39 -49.83 30.45 34.03
CA VAL A 39 -48.77 30.98 33.17
C VAL A 39 -47.42 31.03 33.88
N GLU A 40 -47.39 31.42 35.15
CA GLU A 40 -46.17 31.46 35.95
C GLU A 40 -45.57 30.05 36.16
N ALA A 41 -46.42 29.04 36.42
CA ALA A 41 -45.97 27.65 36.52
C ALA A 41 -45.43 27.13 35.17
N ALA A 42 -46.09 27.46 34.06
CA ALA A 42 -45.63 27.09 32.72
C ALA A 42 -44.28 27.75 32.40
N LEU A 43 -44.11 29.03 32.74
CA LEU A 43 -42.86 29.77 32.55
C LEU A 43 -41.70 29.15 33.34
N GLN A 44 -41.91 28.79 34.61
CA GLN A 44 -40.90 28.08 35.40
C GLN A 44 -40.51 26.73 34.77
N GLY A 45 -41.48 26.01 34.19
CA GLY A 45 -41.24 24.77 33.45
C GLY A 45 -40.31 24.98 32.26
N VAL A 46 -40.63 25.98 31.42
CA VAL A 46 -39.81 26.34 30.25
C VAL A 46 -38.41 26.78 30.66
N GLU A 47 -38.28 27.55 31.75
CA GLU A 47 -36.97 27.99 32.25
C GLU A 47 -36.10 26.81 32.69
N ARG A 48 -36.67 25.83 33.40
CA ARG A 48 -35.97 24.59 33.79
C ARG A 48 -35.52 23.80 32.57
N GLN A 49 -36.37 23.67 31.56
CA GLN A 49 -36.04 22.98 30.31
C GLN A 49 -34.90 23.69 29.56
N ALA A 50 -34.98 25.01 29.41
CA ALA A 50 -33.96 25.81 28.75
C ALA A 50 -32.59 25.67 29.46
N LYS A 51 -32.58 25.68 30.80
CA LYS A 51 -31.37 25.43 31.60
C LYS A 51 -30.79 24.03 31.36
N SER A 52 -31.64 23.00 31.32
CA SER A 52 -31.23 21.62 31.05
C SER A 52 -30.61 21.48 29.65
N GLN A 53 -31.29 21.99 28.61
CA GLN A 53 -30.80 21.97 27.23
C GLN A 53 -29.47 22.72 27.09
N ARG A 54 -29.32 23.87 27.76
CA ARG A 54 -28.06 24.63 27.76
C ARG A 54 -26.90 23.85 28.38
N LYS A 55 -27.17 23.00 29.38
CA LYS A 55 -26.15 22.11 29.97
C LYS A 55 -25.76 21.01 28.98
N GLN A 56 -26.74 20.37 28.36
CA GLN A 56 -26.50 19.33 27.34
C GLN A 56 -25.71 19.88 26.14
N LEU A 57 -26.07 21.07 25.65
CA LEU A 57 -25.37 21.71 24.53
C LEU A 57 -23.89 21.98 24.84
N ARG A 58 -23.58 22.39 26.08
CA ARG A 58 -22.18 22.56 26.52
C ARG A 58 -21.43 21.23 26.53
N GLN A 59 -22.02 20.18 27.10
CA GLN A 59 -21.41 18.85 27.11
C GLN A 59 -21.15 18.31 25.70
N ALA A 60 -22.12 18.45 24.79
CA ALA A 60 -21.96 18.02 23.40
C ALA A 60 -20.86 18.81 22.68
N LYS A 61 -20.71 20.11 22.97
CA LYS A 61 -19.64 20.95 22.42
C LYS A 61 -18.27 20.50 22.91
N ASP A 62 -18.14 20.19 24.20
CA ASP A 62 -16.89 19.72 24.79
C ASP A 62 -16.49 18.36 24.17
N GLN A 63 -17.45 17.42 24.06
CA GLN A 63 -17.25 16.14 23.39
C GLN A 63 -16.83 16.29 21.93
N LEU A 64 -17.45 17.21 21.19
CA LEU A 64 -17.09 17.49 19.80
C LEU A 64 -15.65 18.04 19.70
N SER A 65 -15.22 18.86 20.65
CA SER A 65 -13.83 19.35 20.70
C SER A 65 -12.85 18.20 20.91
N THR A 66 -13.10 17.35 21.90
CA THR A 66 -12.26 16.18 22.17
C THR A 66 -12.22 15.21 20.98
N ALA A 67 -13.36 14.94 20.33
CA ALA A 67 -13.41 14.08 19.17
C ALA A 67 -12.60 14.64 17.98
N LYS A 68 -12.65 15.96 17.76
CA LYS A 68 -11.84 16.61 16.72
C LYS A 68 -10.34 16.47 16.96
N GLU A 69 -9.90 16.62 18.22
CA GLU A 69 -8.51 16.41 18.60
C GLU A 69 -8.07 14.96 18.35
N GLN A 70 -8.88 13.98 18.75
CA GLN A 70 -8.61 12.56 18.50
C GLN A 70 -8.50 12.24 17.00
N ILE A 71 -9.40 12.78 16.17
CA ILE A 71 -9.35 12.61 14.72
C ILE A 71 -8.06 13.22 14.14
N ALA A 72 -7.64 14.39 14.62
CA ALA A 72 -6.39 15.01 14.18
C ALA A 72 -5.16 14.16 14.54
N SER A 73 -5.11 13.62 15.77
CA SER A 73 -4.04 12.72 16.21
C SER A 73 -4.00 11.43 15.41
N LEU A 74 -5.17 10.80 15.16
CA LEU A 74 -5.25 9.59 14.33
C LEU A 74 -4.80 9.87 12.90
N LYS A 75 -5.24 10.98 12.31
CA LYS A 75 -4.82 11.36 10.95
C LYS A 75 -3.30 11.50 10.85
N LYS A 76 -2.65 12.09 11.87
CA LYS A 76 -1.18 12.19 11.92
C LYS A 76 -0.53 10.80 11.99
N MET A 77 -1.06 9.90 12.83
CA MET A 77 -0.59 8.53 12.95
C MET A 77 -0.69 7.73 11.65
N PHE A 78 -1.59 8.06 10.73
CA PHE A 78 -1.70 7.37 9.43
C PHE A 78 -0.83 7.97 8.31
N GLU A 79 -0.49 9.26 8.37
CA GLU A 79 0.33 9.91 7.35
C GLU A 79 1.81 9.49 7.40
N GLU A 80 2.38 9.37 8.61
CA GLU A 80 3.77 8.93 8.80
C GLU A 80 4.04 7.51 8.26
N PRO A 81 3.28 6.46 8.64
CA PRO A 81 3.51 5.11 8.14
C PRO A 81 3.20 4.99 6.64
N LYS A 82 2.26 5.76 6.10
CA LYS A 82 1.97 5.75 4.66
C LYS A 82 3.17 6.24 3.84
N LYS A 83 3.85 7.30 4.30
CA LYS A 83 5.09 7.77 3.66
C LYS A 83 6.22 6.75 3.75
N ALA A 84 6.40 6.14 4.92
CA ALA A 84 7.42 5.11 5.12
C ALA A 84 7.17 3.88 4.23
N ASN A 85 5.91 3.44 4.08
CA ASN A 85 5.57 2.32 3.21
C ASN A 85 5.86 2.62 1.73
N ASN A 86 5.46 3.81 1.25
CA ASN A 86 5.74 4.22 -0.13
C ASN A 86 7.25 4.29 -0.41
N GLN A 87 8.03 4.76 0.57
CA GLN A 87 9.49 4.80 0.44
C GLN A 87 10.09 3.39 0.42
N ALA A 88 9.66 2.50 1.31
CA ALA A 88 10.12 1.12 1.34
C ALA A 88 9.78 0.35 0.05
N GLU A 89 8.59 0.57 -0.51
CA GLU A 89 8.21 0.01 -1.82
C GLU A 89 9.13 0.52 -2.92
N GLN A 90 9.40 1.84 -2.96
CA GLN A 90 10.28 2.43 -3.97
C GLN A 90 11.72 1.93 -3.86
N GLU A 91 12.25 1.83 -2.64
CA GLU A 91 13.57 1.25 -2.37
C GLU A 91 13.63 -0.23 -2.78
N GLY A 92 12.57 -0.99 -2.51
CA GLY A 92 12.45 -2.38 -2.97
C GLY A 92 12.52 -2.51 -4.49
N TYR A 93 11.80 -1.66 -5.23
CA TYR A 93 11.88 -1.63 -6.70
C TYR A 93 13.28 -1.26 -7.20
N ASP A 94 13.95 -0.27 -6.59
CA ASP A 94 15.31 0.14 -6.97
C ASP A 94 16.34 -0.99 -6.76
N VAL A 95 16.24 -1.71 -5.64
CA VAL A 95 17.10 -2.88 -5.37
C VAL A 95 16.89 -3.98 -6.42
N VAL A 96 15.65 -4.30 -6.75
CA VAL A 96 15.34 -5.31 -7.78
C VAL A 96 15.90 -4.88 -9.14
N LEU A 97 15.78 -3.61 -9.49
CA LEU A 97 16.31 -3.07 -10.74
C LEU A 97 17.84 -3.18 -10.80
N LYS A 98 18.54 -2.83 -9.70
CA LYS A 98 20.00 -2.97 -9.59
C LYS A 98 20.46 -4.42 -9.68
N ILE A 99 19.74 -5.34 -9.04
CA ILE A 99 20.04 -6.78 -9.13
C ILE A 99 19.90 -7.26 -10.59
N ALA A 100 18.82 -6.87 -11.27
CA ALA A 100 18.61 -7.25 -12.66
C ALA A 100 19.70 -6.68 -13.58
N GLN A 101 20.06 -5.40 -13.41
CA GLN A 101 21.14 -4.76 -14.17
C GLN A 101 22.50 -5.44 -13.94
N ASN A 102 22.86 -5.73 -12.70
CA ASN A 102 24.11 -6.43 -12.37
C ASN A 102 24.14 -7.84 -12.98
N ARG A 103 23.01 -8.56 -12.96
CA ARG A 103 22.92 -9.88 -13.58
C ARG A 103 23.15 -9.81 -15.08
N ILE A 104 22.55 -8.84 -15.77
CA ILE A 104 22.77 -8.63 -17.21
C ILE A 104 24.23 -8.28 -17.49
N ALA A 105 24.82 -7.38 -16.70
CA ALA A 105 26.21 -6.95 -16.86
C ALA A 105 27.22 -8.09 -16.63
N LEU A 106 26.91 -9.03 -15.73
CA LEU A 106 27.79 -10.15 -15.40
C LEU A 106 27.52 -11.42 -16.24
N GLN A 107 26.42 -11.47 -16.99
CA GLN A 107 26.08 -12.63 -17.82
C GLN A 107 27.09 -12.78 -18.97
N THR A 108 27.38 -11.71 -19.70
CA THR A 108 28.26 -11.79 -20.89
C THR A 108 29.71 -12.15 -20.56
N PRO A 109 30.35 -11.63 -19.49
CA PRO A 109 31.71 -12.05 -19.11
C PRO A 109 31.74 -13.49 -18.60
N LEU A 110 30.69 -13.94 -17.91
CA LEU A 110 30.58 -15.31 -17.42
C LEU A 110 30.47 -16.29 -18.59
N ASP A 111 29.60 -16.02 -19.55
CA ASP A 111 29.40 -16.87 -20.72
C ASP A 111 30.70 -16.99 -21.55
N VAL A 112 31.43 -15.89 -21.73
CA VAL A 112 32.73 -15.88 -22.39
C VAL A 112 33.77 -16.69 -21.60
N GLY A 113 33.79 -16.56 -20.27
CA GLY A 113 34.68 -17.32 -19.40
C GLY A 113 34.40 -18.83 -19.46
N VAL A 114 33.13 -19.22 -19.41
CA VAL A 114 32.68 -20.62 -19.55
C VAL A 114 33.10 -21.18 -20.90
N ALA A 115 32.81 -20.48 -22.00
CA ALA A 115 33.19 -20.94 -23.34
C ALA A 115 34.71 -21.09 -23.50
N LYS A 116 35.51 -20.18 -22.90
CA LYS A 116 36.97 -20.26 -22.92
C LYS A 116 37.48 -21.47 -22.13
N THR A 117 36.99 -21.66 -20.91
CA THR A 117 37.37 -22.80 -20.06
C THR A 117 36.96 -24.12 -20.69
N GLU A 118 35.76 -24.21 -21.25
CA GLU A 118 35.28 -25.39 -21.97
C GLU A 118 36.18 -25.71 -23.17
N LYS A 119 36.57 -24.70 -23.95
CA LYS A 119 37.48 -24.87 -25.09
C LYS A 119 38.85 -25.39 -24.66
N THR A 120 39.44 -24.83 -23.61
CA THR A 120 40.73 -25.28 -23.08
C THR A 120 40.64 -26.72 -22.57
N LEU A 121 39.64 -27.02 -21.75
CA LEU A 121 39.43 -28.36 -21.19
C LEU A 121 39.25 -29.39 -22.30
N ARG A 122 38.47 -29.06 -23.35
CA ARG A 122 38.28 -29.94 -24.51
C ARG A 122 39.60 -30.22 -25.25
N ALA A 123 40.47 -29.23 -25.38
CA ALA A 123 41.78 -29.40 -25.99
C ALA A 123 42.68 -30.32 -25.15
N GLU A 124 42.78 -30.07 -23.84
CA GLU A 124 43.57 -30.89 -22.90
C GLU A 124 43.08 -32.33 -22.87
N VAL A 125 41.77 -32.55 -22.73
CA VAL A 125 41.17 -33.90 -22.75
C VAL A 125 41.49 -34.60 -24.07
N SER A 126 41.40 -33.90 -25.20
CA SER A 126 41.72 -34.49 -26.51
C SER A 126 43.20 -34.89 -26.61
N GLU A 127 44.11 -34.10 -26.06
CA GLU A 127 45.55 -34.40 -26.04
C GLU A 127 45.88 -35.60 -25.16
N VAL A 128 45.31 -35.65 -23.95
CA VAL A 128 45.46 -36.80 -23.05
C VAL A 128 44.93 -38.07 -23.71
N CYS A 129 43.75 -38.01 -24.33
CA CYS A 129 43.18 -39.16 -25.05
C CYS A 129 44.05 -39.60 -26.22
N LYS A 130 44.59 -38.67 -27.04
CA LYS A 130 45.50 -39.03 -28.14
C LYS A 130 46.76 -39.73 -27.63
N THR A 131 47.34 -39.21 -26.56
CA THR A 131 48.54 -39.78 -25.94
C THR A 131 48.26 -41.19 -25.44
N TYR A 132 47.13 -41.40 -24.75
CA TYR A 132 46.71 -42.72 -24.28
C TYR A 132 46.48 -43.70 -25.45
N CYS A 133 45.76 -43.29 -26.49
CA CYS A 133 45.53 -44.13 -27.68
C CYS A 133 46.86 -44.54 -28.35
N LEU A 134 47.81 -43.61 -28.48
CA LEU A 134 49.13 -43.88 -29.04
C LEU A 134 49.92 -44.88 -28.18
N GLN A 135 49.87 -44.74 -26.85
CA GLN A 135 50.53 -45.66 -25.93
C GLN A 135 49.94 -47.07 -26.03
N VAL A 136 48.63 -47.20 -25.96
CA VAL A 136 47.92 -48.49 -26.06
C VAL A 136 48.19 -49.16 -27.41
N TRP A 137 48.20 -48.39 -28.51
CA TRP A 137 48.52 -48.91 -29.84
C TRP A 137 49.94 -49.47 -29.93
N ASN A 138 50.92 -48.72 -29.44
CA ASN A 138 52.33 -49.17 -29.45
C ASN A 138 52.53 -50.41 -28.58
N GLU A 139 51.89 -50.46 -27.41
CA GLU A 139 51.97 -51.61 -26.52
C GLU A 139 51.34 -52.86 -27.13
N ALA A 140 50.17 -52.73 -27.77
CA ALA A 140 49.55 -53.83 -28.50
C ALA A 140 50.47 -54.37 -29.61
N LEU A 141 51.12 -53.49 -30.39
CA LEU A 141 52.07 -53.89 -31.42
C LEU A 141 53.33 -54.56 -30.86
N ASN A 142 53.78 -54.15 -29.66
CA ASN A 142 54.90 -54.81 -28.97
C ASN A 142 54.53 -56.25 -28.59
N GLN A 143 53.32 -56.48 -28.06
CA GLN A 143 52.88 -57.82 -27.64
C GLN A 143 52.75 -58.81 -28.79
N VAL A 144 52.43 -58.35 -30.00
CA VAL A 144 52.34 -59.20 -31.20
C VAL A 144 53.67 -59.30 -31.98
N GLY A 145 54.77 -58.74 -31.45
CA GLY A 145 56.11 -58.87 -32.04
C GLY A 145 56.33 -58.07 -33.32
N VAL A 146 55.56 -56.99 -33.56
CA VAL A 146 55.71 -56.17 -34.77
C VAL A 146 57.02 -55.39 -34.72
N GLU A 147 57.82 -55.52 -35.77
CA GLU A 147 59.14 -54.88 -35.86
C GLU A 147 59.06 -53.35 -35.73
N ALA A 148 60.09 -52.74 -35.13
CA ALA A 148 60.13 -51.31 -34.83
C ALA A 148 60.08 -50.42 -36.08
N SER A 149 60.51 -50.94 -37.23
CA SER A 149 60.52 -50.28 -38.54
C SER A 149 59.17 -50.34 -39.28
N SER A 150 58.18 -51.05 -38.74
CA SER A 150 56.90 -51.26 -39.41
C SER A 150 56.13 -49.97 -39.64
N ALA A 151 55.55 -49.82 -40.83
CA ALA A 151 54.65 -48.73 -41.18
C ALA A 151 53.41 -48.65 -40.27
N LEU A 152 53.06 -49.74 -39.56
CA LEU A 152 51.96 -49.77 -38.58
C LEU A 152 52.26 -49.00 -37.29
N ARG A 153 53.54 -48.70 -36.99
CA ARG A 153 53.97 -47.90 -35.84
C ARG A 153 53.95 -46.40 -36.11
N ARG A 154 53.66 -46.00 -37.36
CA ARG A 154 53.53 -44.60 -37.74
C ARG A 154 52.33 -43.97 -37.03
N VAL A 155 52.52 -42.76 -36.49
CA VAL A 155 51.47 -42.02 -35.75
C VAL A 155 50.21 -41.78 -36.59
N GLU A 156 50.37 -41.71 -37.92
CA GLU A 156 49.27 -41.54 -38.89
C GLU A 156 48.41 -42.81 -39.06
N LYS A 157 48.86 -43.95 -38.53
CA LYS A 157 48.14 -45.24 -38.58
C LYS A 157 47.43 -45.59 -37.27
N VAL A 158 47.61 -44.77 -36.23
CA VAL A 158 46.91 -44.93 -34.95
C VAL A 158 45.44 -44.58 -35.13
N TYR A 159 44.55 -45.48 -34.70
CA TYR A 159 43.13 -45.20 -34.69
C TYR A 159 42.76 -44.25 -33.54
N TYR A 160 42.06 -43.17 -33.86
CA TYR A 160 41.49 -42.25 -32.89
C TYR A 160 39.97 -42.21 -33.03
N PRO A 161 39.22 -42.35 -31.92
CA PRO A 161 37.77 -42.16 -31.93
C PRO A 161 37.35 -40.79 -32.50
N PRO A 162 36.25 -40.72 -33.27
CA PRO A 162 35.81 -39.48 -33.95
C PRO A 162 35.68 -38.25 -33.05
N ALA A 163 35.27 -38.44 -31.79
CA ALA A 163 35.14 -37.35 -30.80
C ALA A 163 36.47 -36.66 -30.47
N ILE A 164 37.60 -37.36 -30.59
CA ILE A 164 38.96 -36.84 -30.33
C ILE A 164 39.52 -36.14 -31.57
N CYS A 165 39.10 -36.56 -32.77
CA CYS A 165 39.47 -35.95 -34.04
C CYS A 165 38.74 -34.63 -34.30
N ALA A 166 37.46 -34.54 -33.92
CA ALA A 166 36.64 -33.34 -34.12
C ALA A 166 37.21 -32.08 -33.44
N SER A 167 37.96 -32.23 -32.35
CA SER A 167 38.59 -31.11 -31.63
C SER A 167 39.72 -30.42 -32.40
N SER A 168 40.30 -31.04 -33.44
CA SER A 168 41.43 -30.48 -34.19
C SER A 168 41.01 -29.68 -35.44
N PHE A 169 39.75 -29.74 -35.85
CA PHE A 169 39.29 -29.14 -37.12
C PHE A 169 38.64 -27.76 -36.98
N LEU A 170 38.27 -27.30 -35.78
CA LEU A 170 37.62 -25.99 -35.59
C LEU A 170 38.59 -24.80 -35.51
N SER A 171 39.90 -25.03 -35.70
CA SER A 171 40.92 -23.97 -35.61
C SER A 171 41.30 -23.35 -36.96
N SER A 172 40.60 -23.66 -38.06
CA SER A 172 40.87 -23.04 -39.36
C SER A 172 39.60 -22.90 -40.21
N SER A 173 38.93 -21.75 -40.10
CA SER A 173 38.45 -20.99 -41.26
C SER A 173 37.83 -19.66 -40.80
N GLY A 174 38.59 -18.58 -40.88
CA GLY A 174 38.02 -17.27 -41.15
C GLY A 174 38.03 -17.03 -42.66
N PRO A 175 37.03 -16.37 -43.25
CA PRO A 175 37.21 -15.71 -44.53
C PRO A 175 37.36 -14.20 -44.30
N GLN A 176 38.60 -13.71 -44.38
CA GLN A 176 38.86 -12.36 -44.87
C GLN A 176 38.77 -12.42 -46.40
N ALA A 177 37.75 -11.79 -46.96
CA ALA A 177 37.75 -11.39 -48.36
C ALA A 177 38.16 -9.91 -48.43
N THR A 178 39.39 -9.66 -48.86
CA THR A 178 39.86 -8.37 -49.40
C THR A 178 40.83 -8.77 -50.52
N THR A 179 40.66 -8.34 -51.77
CA THR A 179 41.19 -7.06 -52.29
C THR A 179 40.55 -6.73 -53.66
N VAL A 180 39.99 -5.53 -53.88
CA VAL A 180 40.58 -4.23 -54.35
C VAL A 180 40.53 -4.01 -55.87
N SER A 181 39.69 -3.03 -56.23
CA SER A 181 39.79 -1.93 -57.20
C SER A 181 40.45 -2.08 -58.57
N LYS A 182 39.71 -1.65 -59.62
CA LYS A 182 40.03 -0.40 -60.34
C LYS A 182 38.76 0.24 -60.91
#